data_AF-A0AAU0W2S0-F1
#
_entry.id   AF-A0AAU0W2S0-F1
#
_cell.length_a   1.000
_cell.length_b   1.000
_cell.length_c   1.000
_cell.angle_alpha   90.00
_cell.angle_beta   90.00
_cell.angle_gamma   90.00
#
_symmetry.space_group_name_H-M   'P 1'
#
loop_
_entity.id
_entity.type
_entity.pdbx_description
1 polymer ?
#
loop_
_entity_poly.entity_id
_entity_poly.type
_entity_poly.pdbx_seq_one_letter_code
_entity_poly.pdbx_strand_id
1 'polypeptide(L)'
;METNSVSKVSEGDERRSDAIVEAAGRLFFAPGFAPVSMDELARELGMSKKTIYRHFPDKRSLLAAVLDRQFAAVEATLAAAAEGAEGQPFDVRVQRFLIAAGTELGRIGAAQLAGGRGGDALLRQYVEHRVDAVIYRRIDELFRYGHRQGLLLAPPELLCEITRGALERLFTSRLPHELEWTAADLLRATVDTVLYGAIRRGRTGFDDERLGAVIPAARDDDEEVSP
;
A
#
# COMPACT_ATOMS: atom_id res chain seq x y z
N MET A 1 -6.91 -49.96 9.51
CA MET A 1 -5.56 -49.40 9.72
C MET A 1 -5.59 -47.95 9.30
N GLU A 2 -5.07 -47.08 10.14
CA GLU A 2 -5.41 -45.66 10.28
C GLU A 2 -4.87 -44.73 9.17
N THR A 3 -5.67 -43.73 8.79
CA THR A 3 -5.22 -42.51 8.10
C THR A 3 -5.66 -41.22 8.81
N ASN A 4 -6.35 -41.32 9.96
CA ASN A 4 -7.02 -40.18 10.61
C ASN A 4 -6.10 -39.36 11.56
N SER A 5 -4.85 -39.78 11.77
CA SER A 5 -3.93 -39.18 12.75
C SER A 5 -3.00 -38.11 12.16
N VAL A 6 -2.72 -38.12 10.85
CA VAL A 6 -1.80 -37.15 10.22
C VAL A 6 -2.52 -35.83 9.94
N SER A 7 -3.76 -35.88 9.43
CA SER A 7 -4.55 -34.68 9.10
C SER A 7 -4.98 -33.86 10.33
N LYS A 8 -5.34 -34.52 11.44
CA LYS A 8 -5.71 -33.80 12.68
C LYS A 8 -4.54 -33.10 13.35
N VAL A 9 -3.33 -33.63 13.20
CA VAL A 9 -2.11 -33.03 13.77
C VAL A 9 -1.66 -31.84 12.92
N SER A 10 -1.77 -31.90 11.58
CA SER A 10 -1.46 -30.75 10.70
C SER A 10 -2.45 -29.60 10.90
N GLU A 11 -3.76 -29.89 10.97
CA GLU A 11 -4.79 -28.86 11.21
C GLU A 11 -4.63 -28.14 12.56
N GLY A 12 -4.13 -28.84 13.58
CA GLY A 12 -3.88 -28.25 14.90
C GLY A 12 -2.63 -27.38 14.93
N ASP A 13 -1.62 -27.72 14.11
CA ASP A 13 -0.37 -26.97 14.00
C ASP A 13 -0.54 -25.73 13.11
N GLU A 14 -1.30 -25.85 12.01
CA GLU A 14 -1.73 -24.72 11.15
C GLU A 14 -2.55 -23.69 11.93
N ARG A 15 -3.58 -24.13 12.67
CA ARG A 15 -4.37 -23.22 13.52
C ARG A 15 -3.54 -22.47 14.56
N ARG A 16 -2.49 -23.10 15.09
CA ARG A 16 -1.56 -22.42 16.01
C ARG A 16 -0.68 -21.43 15.29
N SER A 17 -0.13 -21.80 14.14
CA SER A 17 0.64 -20.89 13.29
C SER A 17 -0.19 -19.64 12.96
N ASP A 18 -1.43 -19.82 12.53
CA ASP A 18 -2.35 -18.73 12.20
C ASP A 18 -2.65 -17.82 13.39
N ALA A 19 -2.88 -18.41 14.57
CA ALA A 19 -3.10 -17.64 15.80
C ALA A 19 -1.86 -16.81 16.19
N ILE A 20 -0.66 -17.39 16.02
CA ILE A 20 0.60 -16.68 16.27
C ILE A 20 0.76 -15.50 15.30
N VAL A 21 0.57 -15.73 14.00
CA VAL A 21 0.65 -14.69 12.96
C VAL A 21 -0.37 -13.58 13.22
N GLU A 22 -1.59 -13.92 13.63
CA GLU A 22 -2.62 -12.93 13.91
C GLU A 22 -2.26 -12.03 15.08
N ALA A 23 -1.86 -12.61 16.21
CA ALA A 23 -1.47 -11.86 17.39
C ALA A 23 -0.23 -10.99 17.13
N ALA A 24 0.77 -11.55 16.44
CA ALA A 24 1.95 -10.80 16.03
C ALA A 24 1.56 -9.61 15.14
N GLY A 25 0.68 -9.80 14.15
CA GLY A 25 0.18 -8.73 13.30
C GLY A 25 -0.49 -7.60 14.09
N ARG A 26 -1.36 -7.92 15.05
CA ARG A 26 -2.00 -6.89 15.90
C ARG A 26 -0.98 -6.07 16.67
N LEU A 27 0.06 -6.71 17.21
CA LEU A 27 1.11 -6.02 17.95
C LEU A 27 2.02 -5.18 17.02
N PHE A 28 2.32 -5.67 15.81
CA PHE A 28 3.19 -4.96 14.86
C PHE A 28 2.54 -3.72 14.25
N PHE A 29 1.24 -3.77 13.97
CA PHE A 29 0.49 -2.66 13.37
C PHE A 29 -0.32 -1.84 14.40
N ALA A 30 -0.07 -2.04 15.69
CA ALA A 30 -0.67 -1.22 16.74
C ALA A 30 -0.19 0.25 16.65
N PRO A 31 -1.06 1.24 16.96
CA PRO A 31 -0.65 2.64 17.01
C PRO A 31 0.52 2.85 17.99
N GLY A 32 1.56 3.56 17.57
CA GLY A 32 2.69 3.94 18.44
C GLY A 32 3.95 3.07 18.35
N PHE A 33 4.02 2.09 17.44
CA PHE A 33 5.23 1.34 17.06
C PHE A 33 6.05 0.82 18.26
N ALA A 34 5.40 0.11 19.18
CA ALA A 34 6.14 -0.62 20.20
C ALA A 34 6.85 -1.82 19.55
N PRO A 35 8.17 -2.01 19.75
CA PRO A 35 8.86 -3.17 19.22
C PRO A 35 8.29 -4.44 19.86
N VAL A 36 7.55 -5.23 19.08
CA VAL A 36 6.98 -6.50 19.54
C VAL A 36 8.10 -7.42 20.02
N SER A 37 8.09 -7.75 21.31
CA SER A 37 8.97 -8.78 21.85
C SER A 37 8.31 -10.16 21.73
N MET A 38 9.13 -11.19 21.56
CA MET A 38 8.65 -12.58 21.60
C MET A 38 8.02 -12.94 22.95
N ASP A 39 8.39 -12.20 24.00
CA ASP A 39 7.91 -12.33 25.38
C ASP A 39 6.46 -11.83 25.51
N GLU A 40 6.17 -10.67 24.94
CA GLU A 40 4.82 -10.11 24.90
C GLU A 40 3.89 -11.00 24.07
N LEU A 41 4.37 -11.48 22.92
CA LEU A 41 3.60 -12.39 22.08
C LEU A 41 3.29 -13.71 22.79
N ALA A 42 4.27 -14.29 23.47
CA ALA A 42 4.09 -15.49 24.30
C ALA A 42 3.03 -15.27 25.39
N ARG A 43 3.09 -14.12 26.08
CA ARG A 43 2.14 -13.74 27.12
C ARG A 43 0.73 -13.54 26.57
N GLU A 44 0.58 -12.85 25.44
CA GLU A 44 -0.73 -12.61 24.80
C GLU A 44 -1.40 -13.91 24.37
N LEU A 45 -0.63 -14.84 23.81
CA LEU A 45 -1.14 -16.11 23.31
C LEU A 45 -1.30 -17.18 24.40
N GLY A 46 -0.82 -16.93 25.62
CA GLY A 46 -0.72 -17.97 26.66
C GLY A 46 0.17 -19.15 26.26
N MET A 47 1.16 -18.90 25.38
CA MET A 47 2.06 -19.91 24.83
C MET A 47 3.47 -19.78 25.42
N SER A 48 4.21 -20.88 25.48
CA SER A 48 5.65 -20.79 25.77
C SER A 48 6.40 -20.24 24.56
N LYS A 49 7.49 -19.48 24.77
CA LYS A 49 8.37 -19.05 23.68
C LYS A 49 8.86 -20.23 22.83
N LYS A 50 9.17 -21.37 23.47
CA LYS A 50 9.57 -22.61 22.77
C LYS A 50 8.51 -23.09 21.78
N THR A 51 7.23 -22.92 22.10
CA THR A 51 6.13 -23.26 21.18
C THR A 51 6.13 -22.32 19.99
N ILE A 52 6.27 -21.02 20.20
CA ILE A 52 6.33 -20.03 19.10
C ILE A 52 7.56 -20.28 18.22
N TYR A 53 8.74 -20.50 18.82
CA TYR A 53 9.98 -20.79 18.08
C TYR A 53 9.95 -22.10 17.29
N ARG A 54 9.06 -23.04 17.63
CA ARG A 54 8.85 -24.25 16.81
C ARG A 54 8.18 -23.92 15.48
N HIS A 55 7.29 -22.93 15.45
CA HIS A 55 6.60 -22.49 14.23
C HIS A 55 7.41 -21.42 13.48
N PHE A 56 8.04 -20.49 14.21
CA PHE A 56 8.80 -19.37 13.66
C PHE A 56 10.17 -19.31 14.33
N PRO A 57 11.22 -19.90 13.71
CA PRO A 57 12.55 -20.03 14.31
C PRO A 57 13.18 -18.70 14.73
N ASP A 58 12.79 -17.61 14.07
CA ASP A 58 13.24 -16.27 14.38
C ASP A 58 12.16 -15.21 14.13
N LYS A 59 12.39 -14.00 14.66
CA LYS A 59 11.45 -12.87 14.53
C LYS A 59 11.22 -12.46 13.06
N ARG A 60 12.19 -12.67 12.17
CA ARG A 60 12.07 -12.32 10.74
C ARG A 60 11.12 -13.26 10.03
N SER A 61 11.20 -14.56 10.29
CA SER A 61 10.27 -15.56 9.74
C SER A 61 8.82 -15.29 10.16
N LEU A 62 8.62 -14.89 11.42
CA LEU A 62 7.31 -14.45 11.91
C LEU A 62 6.84 -13.17 11.21
N LEU A 63 7.72 -12.18 11.09
CA LEU A 63 7.41 -10.91 10.42
C LEU A 63 7.07 -11.08 8.94
N ALA A 64 7.79 -11.95 8.22
CA ALA A 64 7.49 -12.27 6.84
C ALA A 64 6.09 -12.90 6.71
N ALA A 65 5.76 -13.89 7.55
CA ALA A 65 4.43 -14.51 7.57
C ALA A 65 3.31 -13.52 7.92
N VAL A 66 3.57 -12.58 8.82
CA VAL A 66 2.66 -11.47 9.13
C VAL A 66 2.44 -10.60 7.91
N LEU A 67 3.52 -10.16 7.24
CA LEU A 67 3.45 -9.34 6.04
C LEU A 67 2.72 -10.07 4.90
N ASP A 68 2.96 -11.37 4.73
CA ASP A 68 2.26 -12.19 3.74
C ASP A 68 0.75 -12.18 3.94
N ARG A 69 0.31 -12.43 5.17
CA ARG A 69 -1.12 -12.38 5.50
C ARG A 69 -1.70 -10.99 5.24
N GLN A 70 -0.96 -9.93 5.55
CA GLN A 70 -1.41 -8.56 5.28
C GLN A 70 -1.50 -8.28 3.77
N PHE A 71 -0.47 -8.61 3.00
CA PHE A 71 -0.48 -8.38 1.55
C PHE A 71 -1.50 -9.25 0.82
N ALA A 72 -1.81 -10.46 1.32
CA ALA A 72 -2.91 -11.26 0.80
C ALA A 72 -4.26 -10.56 0.99
N ALA A 73 -4.48 -9.92 2.15
CA ALA A 73 -5.66 -9.10 2.38
C ALA A 73 -5.70 -7.86 1.47
N VAL A 74 -4.55 -7.18 1.27
CA VAL A 74 -4.44 -6.07 0.32
C VAL A 74 -4.83 -6.53 -1.09
N GLU A 75 -4.26 -7.65 -1.56
CA GLU A 75 -4.53 -8.19 -2.89
C GLU A 75 -6.02 -8.50 -3.08
N ALA A 76 -6.67 -9.09 -2.06
CA ALA A 76 -8.11 -9.34 -2.08
C ALA A 76 -8.93 -8.04 -2.14
N THR A 77 -8.58 -7.02 -1.34
CA THR A 77 -9.25 -5.71 -1.38
C THR A 77 -9.12 -5.05 -2.75
N LEU A 78 -7.92 -5.07 -3.33
CA LEU A 78 -7.66 -4.48 -4.65
C LEU A 78 -8.35 -5.25 -5.78
N ALA A 79 -8.44 -6.57 -5.68
CA ALA A 79 -9.20 -7.39 -6.60
C ALA A 79 -10.69 -7.01 -6.56
N ALA A 80 -11.30 -6.97 -5.36
CA ALA A 80 -12.69 -6.57 -5.18
C ALA A 80 -12.97 -5.14 -5.66
N ALA A 81 -12.04 -4.20 -5.44
CA ALA A 81 -12.17 -2.83 -5.94
C ALA A 81 -12.18 -2.77 -7.48
N ALA A 82 -11.38 -3.61 -8.14
CA ALA A 82 -11.32 -3.71 -9.59
C ALA A 82 -12.58 -4.36 -10.17
N GLU A 83 -13.04 -5.48 -9.59
CA GLU A 83 -14.26 -6.20 -9.98
C GLU A 83 -15.49 -5.30 -9.82
N GLY A 84 -15.62 -4.62 -8.68
CA GLY A 84 -16.72 -3.69 -8.42
C GLY A 84 -16.74 -2.46 -9.34
N ALA A 85 -15.67 -2.21 -10.09
CA ALA A 85 -15.55 -1.13 -11.07
C ALA A 85 -15.64 -1.62 -12.53
N GLU A 86 -15.92 -2.90 -12.77
CA GLU A 86 -16.17 -3.40 -14.11
C GLU A 86 -17.32 -2.65 -14.79
N GLY A 87 -17.14 -2.36 -16.08
CA GLY A 87 -18.10 -1.57 -16.87
C GLY A 87 -18.13 -0.06 -16.58
N GLN A 88 -17.40 0.42 -15.58
CA GLN A 88 -17.29 1.86 -15.28
C GLN A 88 -16.33 2.58 -16.25
N PRO A 89 -16.47 3.91 -16.41
CA PRO A 89 -15.49 4.74 -17.11
C PRO A 89 -14.07 4.52 -16.58
N PHE A 90 -13.08 4.67 -17.46
CA PHE A 90 -11.68 4.36 -17.14
C PHE A 90 -11.12 5.19 -15.98
N ASP A 91 -11.43 6.48 -15.96
CA ASP A 91 -11.10 7.42 -14.88
C ASP A 91 -11.66 6.96 -13.53
N VAL A 92 -12.92 6.50 -13.50
CA VAL A 92 -13.55 5.96 -12.29
C VAL A 92 -12.86 4.68 -11.82
N ARG A 93 -12.48 3.80 -12.75
CA ARG A 93 -11.73 2.56 -12.43
C ARG A 93 -10.37 2.86 -11.82
N VAL A 94 -9.64 3.81 -12.40
CA VAL A 94 -8.35 4.28 -11.86
C VAL A 94 -8.57 4.88 -10.47
N GLN A 95 -9.51 5.81 -10.31
CA GLN A 95 -9.77 6.48 -9.04
C GLN A 95 -10.09 5.47 -7.91
N ARG A 96 -10.97 4.50 -8.18
CA ARG A 96 -11.32 3.46 -7.20
C ARG A 96 -10.13 2.60 -6.81
N PHE A 97 -9.30 2.22 -7.78
CA PHE A 97 -8.08 1.48 -7.51
C PHE A 97 -7.11 2.29 -6.63
N LEU A 98 -6.90 3.58 -6.93
CA LEU A 98 -5.99 4.45 -6.17
C LEU A 98 -6.45 4.66 -4.73
N ILE A 99 -7.76 4.87 -4.51
CA ILE A 99 -8.34 5.00 -3.18
C ILE A 99 -8.11 3.70 -2.38
N ALA A 100 -8.39 2.54 -2.99
CA ALA A 100 -8.18 1.25 -2.34
C ALA A 100 -6.69 1.01 -2.02
N ALA A 101 -5.79 1.25 -2.98
CA ALA A 101 -4.35 1.09 -2.81
C ALA A 101 -3.78 2.01 -1.72
N GLY A 102 -4.18 3.27 -1.70
CA GLY A 102 -3.73 4.23 -0.69
C GLY A 102 -4.23 3.90 0.71
N THR A 103 -5.49 3.47 0.83
CA THR A 103 -6.07 3.02 2.10
C THR A 103 -5.30 1.81 2.64
N GLU A 104 -5.05 0.83 1.79
CA GLU A 104 -4.34 -0.40 2.16
C GLU A 104 -2.87 -0.17 2.52
N LEU A 105 -2.14 0.66 1.74
CA LEU A 105 -0.76 1.04 2.06
C LEU A 105 -0.65 1.77 3.41
N GLY A 106 -1.62 2.65 3.71
CA GLY A 106 -1.72 3.30 5.00
C GLY A 106 -2.00 2.30 6.14
N ARG A 107 -2.95 1.39 5.92
CA ARG A 107 -3.34 0.35 6.90
C ARG A 107 -2.19 -0.56 7.29
N ILE A 108 -1.35 -0.97 6.33
CA ILE A 108 -0.20 -1.85 6.60
C ILE A 108 1.08 -1.08 6.97
N GLY A 109 1.04 0.26 7.04
CA GLY A 109 2.21 1.08 7.35
C GLY A 109 3.36 0.91 6.35
N ALA A 110 3.06 0.65 5.07
CA ALA A 110 4.07 0.32 4.06
C ALA A 110 5.09 1.44 3.87
N ALA A 111 4.65 2.70 3.90
CA ALA A 111 5.53 3.86 3.78
C ALA A 111 6.54 3.93 4.94
N GLN A 112 6.10 3.59 6.16
CA GLN A 112 6.95 3.56 7.35
C GLN A 112 7.94 2.40 7.31
N LEU A 113 7.49 1.23 6.82
CA LEU A 113 8.35 0.06 6.65
C LEU A 113 9.40 0.27 5.53
N ALA A 114 9.06 1.02 4.49
CA ALA A 114 9.96 1.36 3.39
C ALA A 114 10.91 2.54 3.72
N GLY A 115 10.49 3.50 4.54
CA GLY A 115 11.23 4.74 4.82
C GLY A 115 12.07 4.78 6.10
N GLY A 116 11.95 3.80 7.00
CA GLY A 116 12.52 3.87 8.35
C GLY A 116 14.06 3.87 8.42
N ARG A 117 14.64 4.95 8.98
CA ARG A 117 15.99 4.96 9.57
C ARG A 117 16.02 4.00 10.77
N GLY A 118 16.15 2.70 10.51
CA GLY A 118 16.19 1.65 11.53
C GLY A 118 15.52 0.32 11.14
N GLY A 119 14.91 0.23 9.96
CA GLY A 119 14.32 -1.03 9.46
C GLY A 119 15.38 -2.04 9.00
N ASP A 120 15.13 -3.32 9.24
CA ASP A 120 15.91 -4.41 8.64
C ASP A 120 15.82 -4.30 7.11
N ALA A 121 16.96 -4.17 6.43
CA ALA A 121 17.02 -3.97 4.98
C ALA A 121 16.30 -5.08 4.20
N LEU A 122 16.28 -6.31 4.75
CA LEU A 122 15.57 -7.43 4.14
C LEU A 122 14.05 -7.26 4.23
N LEU A 123 13.53 -6.73 5.35
CA LEU A 123 12.09 -6.46 5.49
C LEU A 123 11.64 -5.34 4.57
N ARG A 124 12.49 -4.31 4.40
CA ARG A 124 12.23 -3.25 3.42
C ARG A 124 12.17 -3.79 2.01
N GLN A 125 13.18 -4.57 1.60
CA GLN A 125 13.19 -5.23 0.28
C GLN A 125 11.95 -6.14 0.10
N TYR A 126 11.54 -6.83 1.16
CA TYR A 126 10.33 -7.65 1.15
C TYR A 126 9.07 -6.83 0.86
N VAL A 127 8.89 -5.73 1.59
CA VAL A 127 7.74 -4.82 1.43
C VAL A 127 7.75 -4.20 0.04
N GLU A 128 8.90 -3.72 -0.43
CA GLU A 128 9.08 -3.18 -1.79
C GLU A 128 8.65 -4.21 -2.84
N HIS A 129 9.17 -5.45 -2.76
CA HIS A 129 8.82 -6.51 -3.68
C HIS A 129 7.32 -6.87 -3.67
N ARG A 130 6.69 -6.87 -2.49
CA ARG A 130 5.26 -7.16 -2.37
C ARG A 130 4.40 -6.00 -2.88
N VAL A 131 4.80 -4.75 -2.66
CA VAL A 131 4.13 -3.56 -3.22
C VAL A 131 4.20 -3.60 -4.75
N ASP A 132 5.35 -3.96 -5.34
CA ASP A 132 5.49 -4.18 -6.77
C ASP A 132 4.49 -5.24 -7.30
N ALA A 133 4.46 -6.40 -6.65
CA ALA A 133 3.63 -7.52 -7.07
C ALA A 133 2.12 -7.22 -6.95
N VAL A 134 1.70 -6.46 -5.94
CA VAL A 134 0.28 -6.27 -5.62
C VAL A 134 -0.28 -4.97 -6.22
N ILE A 135 0.49 -3.88 -6.20
CA ILE A 135 0.00 -2.55 -6.57
C ILE A 135 0.51 -2.16 -7.95
N TYR A 136 1.83 -2.11 -8.16
CA TYR A 136 2.38 -1.62 -9.43
C TYR A 136 2.04 -2.51 -10.61
N ARG A 137 1.99 -3.84 -10.42
CA ARG A 137 1.45 -4.76 -11.43
C ARG A 137 0.05 -4.36 -11.90
N ARG A 138 -0.84 -3.99 -10.96
CA ARG A 138 -2.23 -3.61 -11.28
C ARG A 138 -2.33 -2.25 -11.95
N ILE A 139 -1.46 -1.30 -11.58
CA ILE A 139 -1.33 -0.02 -12.28
C ILE A 139 -0.89 -0.24 -13.73
N ASP A 140 0.11 -1.11 -13.97
CA ASP A 140 0.55 -1.48 -15.33
C ASP A 140 -0.60 -2.09 -16.14
N GLU A 141 -1.36 -3.01 -15.56
CA GLU A 141 -2.55 -3.57 -16.22
C GLU A 141 -3.58 -2.49 -16.62
N LEU A 142 -3.84 -1.52 -15.73
CA LEU A 142 -4.74 -0.39 -16.01
C LEU A 142 -4.20 0.52 -17.11
N PHE A 143 -2.91 0.88 -17.09
CA PHE A 143 -2.31 1.72 -18.11
C PHE A 143 -2.27 1.02 -19.47
N ARG A 144 -1.89 -0.26 -19.51
CA ARG A 144 -1.95 -1.07 -20.74
C ARG A 144 -3.37 -1.16 -21.29
N TYR A 145 -4.37 -1.33 -20.42
CA TYR A 145 -5.77 -1.31 -20.83
C TYR A 145 -6.15 0.05 -21.44
N GLY A 146 -5.88 1.15 -20.74
CA GLY A 146 -6.20 2.50 -21.20
C GLY A 146 -5.53 2.83 -22.54
N HIS A 147 -4.27 2.42 -22.70
CA HIS A 147 -3.54 2.58 -23.96
C HIS A 147 -4.16 1.78 -25.11
N ARG A 148 -4.48 0.49 -24.91
CA ARG A 148 -5.14 -0.35 -25.94
C ARG A 148 -6.51 0.20 -26.36
N GLN A 149 -7.22 0.87 -25.47
CA GLN A 149 -8.52 1.49 -25.75
C GLN A 149 -8.39 2.91 -26.33
N GLY A 150 -7.18 3.43 -26.54
CA GLY A 150 -6.94 4.79 -27.04
C GLY A 150 -7.27 5.89 -26.02
N LEU A 151 -7.44 5.54 -24.75
CA LEU A 151 -7.72 6.46 -23.64
C LEU A 151 -6.43 7.09 -23.08
N LEU A 152 -5.30 6.39 -23.24
CA LEU A 152 -3.96 6.87 -22.87
C LEU A 152 -3.08 6.92 -24.11
N LEU A 153 -2.54 8.10 -24.43
CA LEU A 153 -1.71 8.30 -25.61
C LEU A 153 -0.25 7.88 -25.37
N ALA A 154 0.23 8.03 -24.14
CA ALA A 154 1.60 7.68 -23.77
C ALA A 154 1.77 6.16 -23.63
N PRO A 155 2.98 5.63 -23.91
CA PRO A 155 3.29 4.22 -23.67
C PRO A 155 3.11 3.83 -22.19
N PRO A 156 2.49 2.68 -21.90
CA PRO A 156 2.23 2.26 -20.52
C PRO A 156 3.53 2.05 -19.73
N GLU A 157 4.59 1.57 -20.37
CA GLU A 157 5.90 1.38 -19.73
C GLU A 157 6.45 2.70 -19.17
N LEU A 158 6.32 3.80 -19.92
CA LEU A 158 6.75 5.12 -19.48
C LEU A 158 5.90 5.63 -18.31
N LEU A 159 4.57 5.47 -18.41
CA LEU A 159 3.65 5.89 -17.35
C LEU A 159 3.93 5.13 -16.04
N CYS A 160 4.19 3.84 -16.12
CA CYS A 160 4.56 3.01 -14.97
C CYS A 160 5.86 3.45 -14.32
N GLU A 161 6.92 3.66 -15.11
CA GLU A 161 8.22 4.11 -14.58
C GLU A 161 8.12 5.49 -13.90
N ILE A 162 7.43 6.45 -14.53
CA ILE A 162 7.22 7.77 -13.92
C ILE A 162 6.41 7.66 -12.63
N THR A 163 5.33 6.89 -12.64
CA THR A 163 4.45 6.73 -11.47
C THR A 163 5.20 6.06 -10.31
N ARG A 164 5.94 4.98 -10.58
CA ARG A 164 6.74 4.26 -9.58
C ARG A 164 7.79 5.21 -8.99
N GLY A 165 8.64 5.81 -9.82
CA GLY A 165 9.73 6.66 -9.36
C GLY A 165 9.24 7.89 -8.58
N ALA A 166 8.13 8.51 -9.00
CA ALA A 166 7.53 9.61 -8.26
C ALA A 166 7.05 9.17 -6.86
N LEU A 167 6.35 8.03 -6.76
CA LEU A 167 5.84 7.54 -5.48
C LEU A 167 6.96 7.10 -4.53
N GLU A 168 7.96 6.37 -5.01
CA GLU A 168 9.13 5.99 -4.22
C GLU A 168 9.83 7.24 -3.63
N ARG A 169 10.00 8.27 -4.46
CA ARG A 169 10.61 9.52 -4.04
C ARG A 169 9.74 10.27 -3.03
N LEU A 170 8.42 10.27 -3.22
CA LEU A 170 7.47 10.96 -2.34
C LEU A 170 7.34 10.29 -0.98
N PHE A 171 7.26 8.96 -0.92
CA PHE A 171 7.18 8.21 0.34
C PHE A 171 8.41 8.38 1.22
N THR A 172 9.58 8.62 0.62
CA THR A 172 10.84 8.85 1.33
C THR A 172 11.12 10.34 1.58
N SER A 173 10.27 11.24 1.08
CA SER A 173 10.42 12.69 1.26
C SER A 173 9.74 13.20 2.54
N ARG A 174 9.98 14.47 2.87
CA ARG A 174 9.26 15.18 3.95
C ARG A 174 7.90 15.73 3.51
N LEU A 175 7.65 15.76 2.19
CA LEU A 175 6.47 16.38 1.59
C LEU A 175 5.14 15.85 2.15
N PRO A 176 4.95 14.53 2.39
CA PRO A 176 3.70 14.04 2.96
C PRO A 176 3.39 14.63 4.34
N HIS A 177 4.42 14.81 5.17
CA HIS A 177 4.27 15.42 6.48
C HIS A 177 4.04 16.94 6.37
N GLU A 178 4.71 17.61 5.44
CA GLU A 178 4.54 19.06 5.23
C GLU A 178 3.15 19.42 4.71
N LEU A 179 2.55 18.54 3.90
CA LEU A 179 1.21 18.72 3.34
C LEU A 179 0.09 18.09 4.18
N GLU A 180 0.44 17.39 5.27
CA GLU A 180 -0.49 16.56 6.05
C GLU A 180 -1.25 15.54 5.18
N TRP A 181 -0.59 15.01 4.15
CA TRP A 181 -1.18 14.12 3.16
C TRP A 181 -1.02 12.65 3.53
N THR A 182 -2.08 11.88 3.24
CA THR A 182 -2.06 10.43 3.37
C THR A 182 -1.35 9.76 2.18
N ALA A 183 -1.04 8.46 2.31
CA ALA A 183 -0.55 7.67 1.18
C ALA A 183 -1.55 7.67 -0.01
N ALA A 184 -2.85 7.75 0.27
CA ALA A 184 -3.88 7.85 -0.74
C ALA A 184 -3.86 9.19 -1.48
N ASP A 185 -3.62 10.29 -0.77
CA ASP A 185 -3.51 11.62 -1.39
C ASP A 185 -2.30 11.70 -2.33
N LEU A 186 -1.14 11.17 -1.91
CA LEU A 186 0.06 11.11 -2.74
C LEU A 186 -0.14 10.25 -3.99
N LEU A 187 -0.72 9.06 -3.82
CA LEU A 187 -1.06 8.15 -4.93
C LEU A 187 -1.96 8.83 -5.94
N ARG A 188 -3.06 9.42 -5.44
CA ARG A 188 -4.03 10.13 -6.27
C ARG A 188 -3.38 11.29 -7.00
N ALA A 189 -2.68 12.19 -6.30
CA ALA A 189 -2.04 13.35 -6.91
C ALA A 189 -0.98 12.97 -7.96
N THR A 190 -0.17 11.93 -7.68
CA THR A 190 0.86 11.45 -8.61
C THR A 190 0.23 10.92 -9.89
N VAL A 191 -0.76 10.03 -9.75
CA VAL A 191 -1.40 9.41 -10.91
C VAL A 191 -2.25 10.44 -11.65
N ASP A 192 -2.95 11.34 -10.96
CA ASP A 192 -3.67 12.45 -11.59
C ASP A 192 -2.69 13.34 -12.38
N THR A 193 -1.50 13.61 -11.86
CA THR A 193 -0.48 14.39 -12.59
C THR A 193 0.07 13.62 -13.79
N VAL A 194 0.28 12.31 -13.67
CA VAL A 194 0.75 11.47 -14.78
C VAL A 194 -0.31 11.32 -15.87
N LEU A 195 -1.58 11.17 -15.49
CA LEU A 195 -2.70 10.95 -16.40
C LEU A 195 -3.29 12.24 -16.97
N TYR A 196 -3.37 13.31 -16.19
CA TYR A 196 -3.98 14.60 -16.58
C TYR A 196 -2.98 15.75 -16.70
N GLY A 197 -1.79 15.64 -16.09
CA GLY A 197 -0.80 16.72 -16.02
C GLY A 197 0.19 16.81 -17.20
N ALA A 198 0.29 15.78 -18.05
CA ALA A 198 1.23 15.76 -19.17
C ALA A 198 0.61 16.12 -20.54
N ILE A 199 -0.38 17.02 -20.56
CA ILE A 199 -1.01 17.72 -21.71
C ILE A 199 -2.54 17.56 -21.67
N ARG A 200 -3.18 18.50 -20.98
CA ARG A 200 -4.54 18.90 -21.29
C ARG A 200 -4.54 19.49 -22.71
N ARG A 201 -5.28 18.86 -23.62
CA ARG A 201 -6.27 19.52 -24.50
C ARG A 201 -7.09 18.49 -25.26
N GLY A 202 -8.41 18.49 -24.98
CA GLY A 202 -9.42 18.21 -26.01
C GLY A 202 -10.43 17.09 -25.73
N ARG A 203 -11.29 17.22 -24.71
CA ARG A 203 -12.72 16.92 -24.89
C ARG A 203 -13.56 17.99 -24.22
N THR A 204 -14.24 18.74 -25.08
CA THR A 204 -15.30 19.70 -24.78
C THR A 204 -16.43 19.06 -23.96
N GLY A 205 -16.86 19.76 -22.92
CA GLY A 205 -18.18 19.63 -22.29
C GLY A 205 -18.29 18.57 -21.20
N PHE A 206 -17.88 18.91 -19.97
CA PHE A 206 -18.57 18.53 -18.74
C PHE A 206 -18.24 19.59 -17.67
N ASP A 207 -19.28 20.02 -16.96
CA ASP A 207 -19.43 21.31 -16.27
C ASP A 207 -18.34 21.72 -15.26
N ASP A 208 -17.98 23.00 -15.35
CA ASP A 208 -16.92 23.74 -14.66
C ASP A 208 -17.40 24.40 -13.34
N GLU A 209 -18.22 23.71 -12.53
CA GLU A 209 -18.82 24.36 -11.34
C GLU A 209 -18.54 23.69 -9.99
N ARG A 210 -17.71 22.63 -9.90
CA ARG A 210 -17.52 21.91 -8.62
C ARG A 210 -16.10 21.56 -8.18
N LEU A 211 -15.05 22.15 -8.76
CA LEU A 211 -13.66 21.87 -8.34
C LEU A 211 -12.86 23.11 -7.88
N GLY A 212 -13.54 24.18 -7.50
CA GLY A 212 -12.96 25.34 -6.81
C GLY A 212 -12.78 25.11 -5.31
N ALA A 213 -12.05 24.09 -4.89
CA ALA A 213 -11.57 23.94 -3.51
C ALA A 213 -10.60 22.77 -3.46
N VAL A 214 -9.28 23.01 -3.56
CA VAL A 214 -8.14 22.33 -2.89
C VAL A 214 -6.87 22.87 -3.55
N ILE A 215 -6.60 24.17 -3.41
CA ILE A 215 -5.22 24.72 -3.40
C ILE A 215 -5.26 25.91 -2.43
N PRO A 216 -4.54 25.90 -1.30
CA PRO A 216 -4.37 27.10 -0.50
C PRO A 216 -3.49 28.06 -1.30
N ALA A 217 -3.99 29.25 -1.61
CA ALA A 217 -3.18 30.32 -2.16
C ALA A 217 -2.03 30.62 -1.19
N ALA A 218 -0.80 30.55 -1.68
CA ALA A 218 0.36 31.02 -0.94
C ALA A 218 0.15 32.50 -0.60
N ARG A 219 0.48 32.87 0.64
CA ARG A 219 0.50 34.26 1.09
C ARG A 219 1.53 35.03 0.27
N ASP A 220 1.07 36.03 -0.47
CA ASP A 220 1.91 37.14 -0.92
C ASP A 220 2.28 37.96 0.32
N ASP A 221 3.52 37.80 0.79
CA ASP A 221 4.14 38.79 1.67
C ASP A 221 4.83 39.82 0.76
N ASP A 222 4.07 40.87 0.43
CA ASP A 222 4.61 42.13 -0.07
C ASP A 222 5.38 42.82 1.07
N GLU A 223 6.71 42.65 1.09
CA GLU A 223 7.59 43.64 1.74
C GLU A 223 7.92 44.73 0.73
N GLU A 224 7.16 45.82 0.82
CA GLU A 224 7.51 47.13 0.28
C GLU A 224 8.89 47.56 0.80
N VAL A 225 9.91 47.52 -0.04
CA VAL A 225 11.11 48.34 0.13
C VAL A 225 10.99 49.51 -0.83
N SER A 226 10.65 50.68 -0.28
CA SER A 226 10.74 51.98 -0.94
C SER A 226 12.04 52.70 -0.53
N PRO A 227 12.48 53.70 -1.32
CA PRO A 227 13.84 53.78 -1.88
C PRO A 227 14.93 54.39 -0.99
#